data_AF-A0A7S1EUC7-F1
#
_entry.id   AF-A0A7S1EUC7-F1
#
_cell.length_a   1.000
_cell.length_b   1.000
_cell.length_c   1.000
_cell.angle_alpha   90.00
_cell.angle_beta   90.00
_cell.angle_gamma   90.00
#
_symmetry.space_group_name_H-M   'P 1'
#
loop_
_entity.id
_entity.type
_entity.pdbx_description
1 polymer ?
#
loop_
_entity_poly.entity_id
_entity_poly.type
_entity_poly.pdbx_seq_one_letter_code
_entity_poly.pdbx_strand_id
1 'polypeptide(L)'
;SSALIQGVSFELERGKRIALVGANGQGKSTLLRTIGGLLEPFNGPVDSKNNPRIHIRDDRVSIGVFTQDLAADLPTDLTAQQYLERDVNPDATKFEIRNALGALGLS
;
A
#
# COMPACT_ATOMS: atom_id res chain seq x y z
N SER A 1 17.28 -0.33 20.62
CA SER A 1 16.27 -1.14 19.89
C SER A 1 16.92 -1.75 18.67
N SER A 2 16.75 -3.05 18.42
CA SER A 2 17.28 -3.74 17.23
C SER A 2 16.17 -3.90 16.17
N ALA A 3 16.54 -3.84 14.89
CA ALA A 3 15.60 -4.07 13.80
C ALA A 3 15.24 -5.57 13.71
N LEU A 4 13.94 -5.89 13.69
CA LEU A 4 13.44 -7.28 13.54
C LEU A 4 13.75 -7.89 12.18
N ILE A 5 13.81 -7.07 11.13
CA ILE A 5 14.04 -7.47 9.74
C ILE A 5 15.13 -6.55 9.17
N GLN A 6 16.12 -7.13 8.48
CA GLN A 6 17.30 -6.43 7.98
C GLN A 6 17.71 -6.93 6.59
N GLY A 7 18.29 -6.05 5.77
CA GLY A 7 18.93 -6.43 4.51
C GLY A 7 18.00 -7.04 3.45
N VAL A 8 16.71 -6.68 3.46
CA VAL A 8 15.74 -7.25 2.52
C VAL A 8 15.91 -6.63 1.13
N SER A 9 16.15 -7.48 0.14
CA SER A 9 16.11 -7.14 -1.28
C SER A 9 15.37 -8.26 -2.01
N PHE A 10 14.40 -7.90 -2.83
CA PHE A 10 13.66 -8.85 -3.66
C PHE A 10 13.29 -8.22 -4.99
N GLU A 11 12.98 -9.07 -5.97
CA GLU A 11 12.48 -8.67 -7.27
C GLU A 11 11.09 -9.28 -7.46
N LEU A 12 10.18 -8.51 -8.05
CA LEU A 12 8.82 -8.94 -8.36
C LEU A 12 8.52 -8.60 -9.81
N GLU A 13 8.32 -9.62 -10.63
CA GLU A 13 7.90 -9.44 -12.01
C GLU A 13 6.40 -9.10 -12.11
N ARG A 14 6.02 -8.37 -13.16
CA ARG A 14 4.62 -8.05 -13.44
C ARG A 14 3.79 -9.34 -13.58
N GLY A 15 2.62 -9.35 -12.93
CA GLY A 15 1.71 -10.49 -12.94
C GLY A 15 2.11 -11.62 -11.97
N LYS A 16 3.28 -11.56 -11.32
CA LYS A 16 3.65 -12.50 -10.25
C LYS A 16 3.09 -12.03 -8.92
N ARG A 17 3.05 -12.97 -7.97
CA ARG A 17 2.63 -12.74 -6.58
C ARG A 17 3.69 -13.32 -5.66
N ILE A 18 4.02 -12.60 -4.59
CA ILE A 18 4.90 -13.06 -3.52
C ILE A 18 4.06 -13.18 -2.24
N ALA A 19 4.27 -14.27 -1.50
CA ALA A 19 3.71 -14.44 -0.17
C ALA A 19 4.81 -14.27 0.87
N LEU A 20 4.57 -13.40 1.87
CA LEU A 20 5.45 -13.27 3.03
C LEU A 20 4.94 -14.18 4.15
N VAL A 21 5.70 -15.23 4.47
CA VAL A 21 5.33 -16.24 5.47
C VAL A 21 6.25 -16.18 6.69
N GLY A 22 5.71 -16.54 7.86
CA GLY A 22 6.47 -16.58 9.12
C GLY A 22 5.57 -16.51 10.35
N ALA A 23 6.10 -16.82 11.52
CA ALA A 23 5.36 -16.79 12.78
C ALA A 23 4.82 -15.38 13.13
N ASN A 24 3.81 -15.33 13.99
CA ASN A 24 3.28 -14.07 14.52
C ASN A 24 4.36 -13.34 15.32
N GLY A 25 4.41 -12.01 15.21
CA GLY A 25 5.43 -11.19 15.87
C GLY A 25 6.75 -11.02 15.11
N GLN A 26 6.99 -11.75 14.02
CA GLN A 26 8.25 -11.68 13.25
C GLN A 26 8.37 -10.46 12.31
N GLY A 27 7.54 -9.41 12.50
CA GLY A 27 7.66 -8.16 11.74
C GLY A 27 7.07 -8.18 10.32
N LYS A 28 6.24 -9.17 9.95
CA LYS A 28 5.61 -9.23 8.61
C LYS A 28 4.79 -7.99 8.28
N SER A 29 3.88 -7.61 9.18
CA SER A 29 3.05 -6.41 9.02
C SER A 29 3.88 -5.14 9.03
N THR A 30 4.95 -5.10 9.83
CA THR A 30 5.92 -4.00 9.85
C THR A 30 6.59 -3.85 8.49
N LEU A 31 7.10 -4.95 7.91
CA LEU A 31 7.71 -4.93 6.58
C LEU A 31 6.73 -4.46 5.50
N LEU A 32 5.49 -4.97 5.49
CA LEU A 32 4.47 -4.55 4.52
C LEU A 32 4.08 -3.08 4.67
N ARG A 33 3.93 -2.57 5.90
CA ARG A 33 3.69 -1.14 6.16
C ARG A 33 4.86 -0.27 5.70
N THR A 34 6.10 -0.72 5.91
CA THR A 34 7.29 -0.03 5.42
C THR A 34 7.36 -0.02 3.89
N ILE A 35 7.10 -1.17 3.22
CA ILE A 35 6.95 -1.26 1.75
C ILE A 35 5.89 -0.29 1.24
N GLY A 36 4.79 -0.20 1.97
CA GLY A 36 3.69 0.69 1.68
C GLY A 36 3.93 2.18 1.92
N GLY A 37 5.07 2.57 2.48
CA GLY A 37 5.31 3.96 2.90
C GLY A 37 4.50 4.41 4.13
N LEU A 38 3.81 3.49 4.81
CA LEU A 38 3.04 3.76 6.03
C LEU A 38 3.90 3.77 7.29
N LEU A 39 5.17 3.33 7.18
CA LEU A 39 6.14 3.32 8.27
C LEU A 39 7.53 3.55 7.71
N GLU A 40 8.28 4.52 8.24
CA GLU A 40 9.65 4.77 7.81
C GLU A 40 10.57 3.57 8.12
N PRO A 41 11.46 3.17 7.19
CA PRO A 41 12.43 2.14 7.47
C PRO A 41 13.42 2.60 8.54
N PHE A 42 13.81 1.69 9.43
CA PHE A 42 14.73 2.01 10.52
C PHE A 42 16.12 2.47 10.03
N ASN A 43 16.58 1.91 8.91
CA ASN A 43 17.83 2.24 8.21
C ASN A 43 17.66 1.91 6.72
N GLY A 44 18.51 2.47 5.86
CA GLY A 44 18.54 2.13 4.43
C GLY A 44 18.93 3.31 3.55
N PRO A 45 18.67 3.21 2.23
CA PRO A 45 18.82 4.33 1.31
C PRO A 45 18.01 5.54 1.79
N VAL A 46 18.54 6.74 1.59
CA VAL A 46 17.86 7.98 1.98
C VAL A 46 17.30 8.73 0.78
N ASP A 47 16.30 9.56 1.02
CA ASP A 47 15.78 10.53 0.06
C ASP A 47 16.66 11.77 -0.07
N SER A 48 16.26 12.71 -0.93
CA SER A 48 16.97 13.98 -1.11
C SER A 48 16.97 14.88 0.13
N LYS A 49 16.14 14.57 1.12
CA LYS A 49 16.03 15.27 2.42
C LYS A 49 16.69 14.47 3.55
N ASN A 50 17.43 13.41 3.22
CA ASN A 50 18.12 12.54 4.17
C ASN A 50 17.20 11.67 5.06
N ASN A 51 15.95 11.42 4.64
CA ASN A 51 15.03 10.51 5.33
C ASN A 51 15.19 9.08 4.82
N PRO A 52 15.20 8.05 5.68
CA PRO A 52 15.19 6.66 5.25
C PRO A 52 14.01 6.35 4.33
N ARG A 53 14.27 5.65 3.22
CA ARG A 53 13.24 5.23 2.26
C ARG A 53 13.55 3.86 1.69
N ILE A 54 12.52 3.26 1.10
CA ILE A 54 12.70 2.11 0.24
C ILE A 54 13.18 2.57 -1.13
N HIS A 55 14.10 1.81 -1.70
CA HIS A 55 14.57 2.02 -3.06
C HIS A 55 13.79 1.12 -4.01
N ILE A 56 12.97 1.73 -4.86
CA ILE A 56 12.27 1.08 -5.97
C ILE A 56 13.03 1.41 -7.26
N ARG A 57 13.36 0.38 -8.05
CA ARG A 57 14.21 0.54 -9.24
C ARG A 57 13.45 1.00 -10.49
N ASP A 58 12.14 0.77 -10.55
CA ASP A 58 11.26 1.16 -11.66
C ASP A 58 10.40 2.35 -11.21
N ASP A 59 10.56 3.49 -11.90
CA ASP A 59 9.88 4.75 -11.60
C ASP A 59 8.39 4.75 -11.99
N ARG A 60 7.94 3.75 -12.73
CA ARG A 60 6.53 3.56 -13.14
C ARG A 60 5.74 2.72 -12.14
N VAL A 61 6.35 2.30 -11.05
CA VAL A 61 5.69 1.50 -10.02
C VAL A 61 5.01 2.41 -9.01
N SER A 62 3.68 2.32 -8.95
CA SER A 62 2.87 2.86 -7.85
C SER A 62 2.59 1.75 -6.84
N ILE A 63 2.84 2.00 -5.56
CA ILE A 63 2.51 1.06 -4.47
C ILE A 63 1.15 1.43 -3.89
N GLY A 64 0.22 0.49 -3.92
CA GLY A 64 -1.03 0.53 -3.16
C GLY A 64 -0.97 -0.46 -1.99
N VAL A 65 -1.54 -0.08 -0.84
CA VAL A 65 -1.52 -0.89 0.37
C VAL A 65 -2.93 -1.18 0.82
N PHE A 66 -3.22 -2.46 1.07
CA PHE A 66 -4.45 -2.90 1.72
C PHE A 66 -4.08 -3.60 3.03
N THR A 67 -4.31 -2.92 4.15
CA THR A 67 -4.04 -3.46 5.49
C THR A 67 -5.27 -4.09 6.10
N GLN A 68 -5.07 -5.00 7.04
CA GLN A 68 -6.14 -5.67 7.79
C GLN A 68 -7.10 -4.67 8.46
N ASP A 69 -6.57 -3.54 8.95
CA ASP A 69 -7.34 -2.56 9.72
C ASP A 69 -8.01 -1.49 8.83
N LEU A 70 -7.75 -1.48 7.51
CA LEU A 70 -8.18 -0.38 6.63
C LEU A 70 -9.71 -0.22 6.60
N ALA A 71 -10.45 -1.31 6.80
CA ALA A 71 -11.90 -1.27 6.87
C ALA A 71 -12.43 -0.43 8.05
N ALA A 72 -11.66 -0.29 9.13
CA ALA A 72 -12.05 0.50 10.29
C ALA A 72 -11.98 2.01 10.03
N ASP A 73 -11.17 2.44 9.05
CA ASP A 73 -10.97 3.84 8.70
C ASP A 73 -11.93 4.32 7.60
N LEU A 74 -12.77 3.43 7.06
CA LEU A 74 -13.72 3.79 6.00
C LEU A 74 -14.88 4.61 6.56
N PRO A 75 -15.33 5.66 5.83
CA PRO A 75 -16.50 6.43 6.24
C PRO A 75 -17.75 5.54 6.23
N THR A 76 -18.49 5.57 7.34
CA THR A 76 -19.72 4.78 7.51
C THR A 76 -20.97 5.50 7.00
N ASP A 77 -20.85 6.79 6.72
CA ASP A 77 -21.91 7.68 6.27
C ASP A 77 -21.97 7.85 4.74
N LEU A 78 -21.04 7.21 4.00
CA LEU A 78 -20.93 7.30 2.55
C LEU A 78 -21.15 5.95 1.87
N THR A 79 -21.71 5.99 0.67
CA THR A 79 -21.63 4.86 -0.25
C THR A 79 -20.23 4.75 -0.82
N ALA A 80 -19.85 3.55 -1.30
CA ALA A 80 -18.56 3.36 -1.97
C ALA A 80 -18.36 4.33 -3.15
N GLN A 81 -19.42 4.62 -3.90
CA GLN A 81 -19.38 5.60 -4.99
C GLN A 81 -19.10 7.01 -4.46
N GLN A 82 -19.82 7.46 -3.44
CA GLN A 82 -19.61 8.80 -2.87
C GLN A 82 -18.21 8.96 -2.29
N TYR A 83 -17.69 7.92 -1.62
CA TYR A 83 -16.32 7.94 -1.11
C TYR A 83 -15.29 8.08 -2.24
N LEU A 84 -15.45 7.34 -3.34
CA LEU A 84 -14.56 7.46 -4.50
C LEU A 84 -14.65 8.84 -5.16
N GLU A 85 -15.87 9.36 -5.34
CA GLU A 85 -16.14 10.68 -5.94
C GLU A 85 -15.64 11.84 -5.08
N ARG A 86 -15.68 11.72 -3.75
CA ARG A 86 -15.38 12.83 -2.85
C ARG A 86 -13.95 12.81 -2.33
N ASP A 87 -13.47 11.65 -1.92
CA ASP A 87 -12.29 11.54 -1.04
C ASP A 87 -11.10 10.82 -1.70
N VAL A 88 -11.33 10.03 -2.76
CA VAL A 88 -10.26 9.25 -3.42
C VAL A 88 -9.82 9.86 -4.74
N ASN A 89 -10.74 10.14 -5.66
CA ASN A 89 -10.41 10.74 -6.95
C ASN A 89 -11.55 11.65 -7.44
N PRO A 90 -11.60 12.91 -6.95
CA PRO A 90 -12.64 13.87 -7.33
C PRO A 90 -12.65 14.25 -8.81
N ASP A 91 -11.51 14.05 -9.50
CA ASP A 91 -11.36 14.35 -10.92
C ASP A 91 -11.80 13.18 -11.82
N ALA A 92 -12.05 12.00 -11.25
CA ALA A 92 -12.54 10.86 -12.01
C ALA A 92 -13.97 11.08 -12.49
N THR A 93 -14.24 10.64 -13.72
CA THR A 93 -15.59 10.66 -14.25
C THR A 93 -16.47 9.63 -13.54
N LYS A 94 -17.78 9.89 -13.50
CA LYS A 94 -18.77 8.90 -13.00
C LYS A 94 -18.75 7.58 -13.76
N PHE A 95 -18.24 7.56 -15.00
CA PHE A 95 -18.07 6.33 -15.76
C PHE A 95 -16.89 5.51 -15.24
N GLU A 96 -15.74 6.14 -15.01
CA GLU A 96 -14.56 5.47 -14.44
C GLU A 96 -14.85 4.90 -13.05
N ILE A 97 -15.52 5.67 -12.19
CA ILE A 97 -15.88 5.23 -10.83
C ILE A 97 -16.82 4.02 -10.89
N ARG A 98 -17.88 4.07 -11.72
CA ARG A 98 -18.80 2.93 -11.88
C ARG A 98 -18.13 1.70 -12.47
N ASN A 99 -17.23 1.87 -13.43
CA ASN A 99 -16.47 0.74 -13.98
C ASN A 99 -15.58 0.10 -12.92
N ALA A 100 -14.90 0.91 -12.08
CA ALA A 100 -14.08 0.39 -11.00
C ALA A 100 -14.92 -0.37 -9.96
N LEU A 101 -16.06 0.17 -9.55
CA LEU A 101 -16.98 -0.48 -8.62
C LEU A 101 -17.56 -1.78 -9.21
N GLY A 102 -17.97 -1.76 -10.47
CA GLY A 102 -18.46 -2.96 -11.17
C GLY A 102 -17.41 -4.07 -11.26
N ALA A 103 -16.14 -3.73 -11.50
CA ALA A 103 -15.04 -4.70 -11.48
C ALA A 103 -14.82 -5.35 -10.12
N LEU A 104 -15.29 -4.72 -9.04
CA LEU A 104 -15.26 -5.22 -7.66
C LEU A 104 -16.55 -5.91 -7.23
N GLY A 105 -17.56 -6.00 -8.12
CA GLY A 105 -18.87 -6.55 -7.79
C GLY A 105 -19.74 -5.65 -6.90
N LEU A 106 -19.41 -4.35 -6.85
CA LEU A 106 -20.17 -3.32 -6.16
C LEU A 106 -20.97 -2.56 -7.22
N SER A 107 -22.22 -2.96 -7.48
CA SER A 107 -23.09 -2.30 -8.47
C SER A 107 -24.33 -1.72 -7.83
#